data_AF-A0A7S1SF87-F1
#
_entry.id   AF-A0A7S1SF87-F1
#
_cell.length_a   1.000
_cell.length_b   1.000
_cell.length_c   1.000
_cell.angle_alpha   90.00
_cell.angle_beta   90.00
_cell.angle_gamma   90.00
#
_symmetry.space_group_name_H-M   'P 1'
#
loop_
_entity.id
_entity.type
_entity.pdbx_description
1 polymer ?
#
loop_
_entity_poly.entity_id
_entity_poly.type
_entity_poly.pdbx_seq_one_letter_code
_entity_poly.pdbx_strand_id
1 'polypeptide(L)'
;MSEQSPAAGKSFRKGLLAHLILVPAWVVSPVLLLGGLFTTGAPHGVFGVAASMGLGVGLMVASNFKQRLPLCVALCGIGASAPSGSKIYASAAAGIVTFLAWLCKGGKSDFARRPALLNFFNRYAKDYYAQCELRGKLSDVQKQKSCFGFHPHGVLSAGFTINGCYNPEFHRLAGKVNWLCDHNLRYKNPGFRWKCDAVKTEEHVIEAADKKTFLRLMANGENISLLPGGFQDAVAHVYGKECTVLKRRKGFIKYCLQYGYRVHPVYTFGESETYHAFSGLKRLRMKISEQNVPMAAFFGWPWIPFLPRPESRILTYVGPALVLPKIEEPTKEEVAHWHGEYMKALTAVFEQNKAEAGFPAASLDIC
;
A
#
# COMPACT_ATOMS: atom_id res chain seq x y z
N MET A 1 -29.96 26.44 -5.54
CA MET A 1 -29.57 25.49 -6.61
C MET A 1 -28.06 25.39 -6.60
N SER A 2 -27.50 24.32 -6.02
CA SER A 2 -26.04 24.11 -6.01
C SER A 2 -25.62 23.55 -7.37
N GLU A 3 -24.81 24.28 -8.11
CA GLU A 3 -24.16 23.81 -9.34
C GLU A 3 -23.35 22.54 -9.04
N GLN A 4 -23.83 21.41 -9.55
CA GLN A 4 -23.00 20.22 -9.67
C GLN A 4 -21.94 20.53 -10.74
N SER A 5 -20.70 20.74 -10.27
CA SER A 5 -19.53 20.78 -11.14
C SER A 5 -19.51 19.53 -12.03
N PRO A 6 -19.34 19.65 -13.36
CA PRO A 6 -19.40 18.50 -14.25
C PRO A 6 -18.32 17.49 -13.88
N ALA A 7 -18.70 16.22 -13.77
CA ALA A 7 -17.79 15.11 -13.51
C ALA A 7 -16.64 15.13 -14.53
N ALA A 8 -15.47 15.59 -14.11
CA ALA A 8 -14.28 15.59 -14.95
C ALA A 8 -14.02 14.14 -15.42
N GLY A 9 -14.00 13.93 -16.74
CA GLY A 9 -13.78 12.61 -17.33
C GLY A 9 -12.50 11.95 -16.84
N LYS A 10 -12.54 10.61 -16.69
CA LYS A 10 -11.43 9.77 -16.25
C LYS A 10 -10.17 10.02 -17.07
N SER A 11 -9.03 10.27 -16.43
CA SER A 11 -7.75 10.55 -17.10
C SER A 11 -6.71 9.45 -16.84
N PHE A 12 -6.65 8.45 -17.73
CA PHE A 12 -5.68 7.34 -17.60
C PHE A 12 -4.23 7.83 -17.50
N ARG A 13 -3.84 8.86 -18.27
CA ARG A 13 -2.47 9.42 -18.22
C ARG A 13 -2.12 9.95 -16.82
N LYS A 14 -3.05 10.63 -16.15
CA LYS A 14 -2.84 11.15 -14.80
C LYS A 14 -2.90 10.02 -13.76
N GLY A 15 -3.76 9.03 -13.95
CA GLY A 15 -3.79 7.82 -13.12
C GLY A 15 -2.50 6.99 -13.21
N LEU A 16 -1.96 6.84 -14.42
CA LEU A 16 -0.66 6.22 -14.66
C LEU A 16 0.46 7.00 -13.97
N LEU A 17 0.48 8.33 -14.08
CA LEU A 17 1.45 9.16 -13.38
C LEU A 17 1.34 9.01 -11.86
N ALA A 18 0.13 8.94 -11.30
CA ALA A 18 -0.07 8.67 -9.88
C ALA A 18 0.52 7.31 -9.47
N HIS A 19 0.29 6.26 -10.26
CA HIS A 19 0.82 4.92 -9.99
C HIS A 19 2.34 4.83 -10.16
N LEU A 20 2.92 5.56 -11.11
CA LEU A 20 4.37 5.70 -11.27
C LEU A 20 5.04 6.38 -10.08
N ILE A 21 4.31 7.15 -9.27
CA ILE A 21 4.82 7.73 -8.02
C ILE A 21 4.56 6.78 -6.84
N LEU A 22 3.35 6.23 -6.74
CA LEU A 22 2.91 5.42 -5.61
C LEU A 22 3.63 4.07 -5.53
N VAL A 23 3.71 3.35 -6.65
CA VAL A 23 4.14 1.95 -6.68
C VAL A 23 5.64 1.77 -6.43
N PRO A 24 6.54 2.57 -7.04
CA PRO A 24 7.97 2.44 -6.74
C PRO A 24 8.29 2.65 -5.27
N ALA A 25 7.57 3.55 -4.58
CA ALA A 25 7.73 3.75 -3.15
C ALA A 25 7.34 2.50 -2.31
N TRP A 26 6.53 1.58 -2.86
CA TRP A 26 6.16 0.32 -2.20
C TRP A 26 7.10 -0.84 -2.52
N VAL A 27 7.39 -1.03 -3.80
CA VAL A 27 8.11 -2.21 -4.32
C VAL A 27 9.61 -2.04 -4.15
N VAL A 28 10.07 -0.80 -4.30
CA VAL A 28 11.49 -0.54 -4.36
C VAL A 28 11.98 -0.11 -2.99
N SER A 29 12.40 -1.08 -2.19
CA SER A 29 13.49 -0.80 -1.25
C SER A 29 14.65 -0.25 -2.07
N PRO A 30 15.36 0.82 -1.66
CA PRO A 30 16.53 1.32 -2.38
C PRO A 30 17.51 0.21 -2.77
N VAL A 31 17.53 -0.90 -2.02
CA VAL A 31 18.29 -2.13 -2.27
C VAL A 31 17.91 -2.85 -3.58
N LEU A 32 16.64 -2.86 -3.98
CA LEU A 32 16.15 -3.52 -5.19
C LEU A 32 16.29 -2.66 -6.46
N LEU A 33 16.19 -1.33 -6.36
CA LEU A 33 16.58 -0.47 -7.49
C LEU A 33 18.08 -0.60 -7.74
N LEU A 34 18.89 -0.62 -6.67
CA LEU A 34 20.32 -0.88 -6.81
C LEU A 34 20.53 -2.25 -7.48
N GLY A 35 19.98 -3.35 -6.94
CA GLY A 35 20.12 -4.68 -7.53
C GLY A 35 19.59 -4.86 -8.96
N GLY A 36 18.45 -4.24 -9.30
CA GLY A 36 17.80 -4.38 -10.62
C GLY A 36 18.38 -3.47 -11.70
N LEU A 37 18.96 -2.33 -11.33
CA LEU A 37 19.78 -1.52 -12.24
C LEU A 37 21.12 -2.17 -12.56
N PHE A 38 21.63 -3.02 -11.66
CA PHE A 38 22.86 -3.76 -11.91
C PHE A 38 22.71 -4.87 -12.95
N THR A 39 21.49 -5.30 -13.27
CA THR A 39 21.25 -6.41 -14.21
C THR A 39 20.83 -5.98 -15.61
N THR A 40 20.46 -4.72 -15.85
CA THR A 40 19.98 -4.27 -17.18
C THR A 40 21.00 -3.50 -18.03
N GLY A 41 22.30 -3.59 -17.73
CA GLY A 41 23.31 -3.11 -18.67
C GLY A 41 24.73 -3.02 -18.12
N ALA A 42 25.43 -4.14 -18.00
CA ALA A 42 26.86 -4.10 -17.75
C ALA A 42 27.64 -4.07 -19.08
N PRO A 43 28.49 -3.06 -19.29
CA PRO A 43 29.73 -3.25 -20.04
C PRO A 43 31.00 -3.17 -19.15
N HIS A 44 30.90 -2.97 -17.83
CA HIS A 44 32.06 -2.60 -17.00
C HIS A 44 32.31 -3.42 -15.71
N GLY A 45 31.75 -4.62 -15.57
CA GLY A 45 32.10 -5.55 -14.49
C GLY A 45 31.95 -4.99 -13.05
N VAL A 46 32.73 -5.52 -12.12
CA VAL A 46 32.70 -5.23 -10.67
C VAL A 46 32.95 -3.75 -10.34
N PHE A 47 33.72 -3.03 -11.16
CA PHE A 47 34.06 -1.61 -10.94
C PHE A 47 32.88 -0.66 -11.18
N GLY A 48 32.06 -0.91 -12.22
CA GLY A 48 30.83 -0.13 -12.45
C GLY A 48 29.80 -0.34 -11.33
N VAL A 49 29.76 -1.56 -10.78
CA VAL A 49 28.94 -1.92 -9.63
C VAL A 49 29.40 -1.17 -8.38
N ALA A 50 30.69 -1.23 -8.06
CA ALA A 50 31.27 -0.53 -6.91
C ALA A 50 31.10 1.00 -6.99
N ALA A 51 31.31 1.60 -8.18
CA ALA A 51 31.16 3.04 -8.38
C ALA A 51 29.70 3.51 -8.25
N SER A 52 28.74 2.76 -8.80
CA SER A 52 27.32 3.11 -8.69
C SER A 52 26.76 2.87 -7.29
N MET A 53 27.22 1.82 -6.60
CA MET A 53 26.95 1.61 -5.18
C MET A 53 27.53 2.76 -4.35
N GLY A 54 28.77 3.18 -4.62
CA GLY A 54 29.42 4.31 -3.98
C GLY A 54 28.68 5.64 -4.20
N LEU A 55 28.21 5.93 -5.42
CA LEU A 55 27.44 7.13 -5.76
C LEU A 55 26.01 7.08 -5.21
N GLY A 56 25.36 5.91 -5.19
CA GLY A 56 24.07 5.70 -4.55
C GLY A 56 24.13 5.91 -3.03
N VAL A 57 25.17 5.37 -2.39
CA VAL A 57 25.50 5.66 -0.99
C VAL A 57 25.85 7.15 -0.81
N GLY A 58 26.60 7.75 -1.73
CA GLY A 58 26.94 9.17 -1.75
C GLY A 58 25.71 10.08 -1.81
N LEU A 59 24.72 9.77 -2.65
CA LEU A 59 23.42 10.45 -2.67
C LEU A 59 22.66 10.25 -1.35
N MET A 60 22.72 9.05 -0.78
CA MET A 60 22.14 8.75 0.53
C MET A 60 22.85 9.48 1.68
N VAL A 61 24.08 10.00 1.48
CA VAL A 61 24.88 10.73 2.50
C VAL A 61 24.95 12.25 2.25
N ALA A 62 24.78 12.73 1.02
CA ALA A 62 24.77 14.16 0.65
C ALA A 62 23.62 14.96 1.28
N SER A 63 23.91 16.14 1.85
CA SER A 63 22.95 16.90 2.68
C SER A 63 22.24 18.04 1.95
N ASN A 64 22.79 18.60 0.86
CA ASN A 64 22.24 19.78 0.18
C ASN A 64 22.28 19.70 -1.36
N PHE A 65 21.55 20.60 -2.03
CA PHE A 65 21.37 20.64 -3.49
C PHE A 65 22.71 20.73 -4.26
N LYS A 66 23.64 21.55 -3.77
CA LYS A 66 24.96 21.76 -4.41
C LYS A 66 25.81 20.49 -4.41
N GLN A 67 25.64 19.60 -3.44
CA GLN A 67 26.31 18.30 -3.39
C GLN A 67 25.59 17.21 -4.20
N ARG A 68 24.27 17.32 -4.36
CA ARG A 68 23.44 16.28 -5.02
C ARG A 68 23.45 16.41 -6.53
N LEU A 69 23.34 17.63 -7.05
CA LEU A 69 23.34 17.88 -8.49
C LEU A 69 24.51 17.21 -9.23
N PRO A 70 25.78 17.31 -8.77
CA PRO A 70 26.88 16.62 -9.44
C PRO A 70 26.79 15.09 -9.34
N LEU A 71 26.29 14.52 -8.24
CA LEU A 71 26.09 13.06 -8.09
C LEU A 71 24.98 12.53 -9.00
N CYS A 72 23.90 13.30 -9.14
CA CYS A 72 22.79 13.02 -10.06
C CYS A 72 23.25 13.07 -11.52
N VAL A 73 23.99 14.11 -11.90
CA VAL A 73 24.59 14.24 -13.23
C VAL A 73 25.57 13.09 -13.51
N ALA A 74 26.38 12.69 -12.52
CA ALA A 74 27.29 11.56 -12.64
C ALA A 74 26.56 10.22 -12.85
N LEU A 75 25.47 9.96 -12.11
CA LEU A 75 24.67 8.75 -12.28
C LEU A 75 23.94 8.71 -13.64
N CYS A 76 23.39 9.83 -14.10
CA CYS A 76 22.82 9.95 -15.44
C CYS A 76 23.91 9.75 -16.53
N GLY A 77 25.11 10.26 -16.31
CA GLY A 77 26.27 10.06 -17.21
C GLY A 77 26.70 8.60 -17.32
N ILE A 78 26.69 7.86 -16.21
CA ILE A 78 26.96 6.40 -16.18
C ILE A 78 25.84 5.63 -16.90
N GLY A 79 24.57 6.06 -16.78
CA GLY A 79 23.47 5.47 -17.55
C GLY A 79 23.59 5.72 -19.06
N ALA A 80 24.08 6.89 -19.46
CA ALA A 80 24.27 7.28 -20.86
C ALA A 80 25.45 6.58 -21.54
N SER A 81 26.42 6.06 -20.77
CA SER A 81 27.55 5.27 -21.28
C SER A 81 27.24 3.78 -21.49
N ALA A 82 26.00 3.33 -21.20
CA ALA A 82 25.55 1.97 -21.47
C ALA A 82 25.58 1.61 -22.99
N PRO A 83 25.64 0.33 -23.39
CA PRO A 83 25.63 -0.08 -24.80
C PRO A 83 24.35 0.34 -25.54
N SER A 84 24.43 0.56 -26.85
CA SER A 84 23.39 1.23 -27.65
C SER A 84 21.97 0.67 -27.51
N GLY A 85 21.82 -0.65 -27.31
CA GLY A 85 20.52 -1.30 -27.15
C GLY A 85 19.83 -1.05 -25.80
N SER A 86 20.58 -0.65 -24.76
CA SER A 86 20.06 -0.44 -23.39
C SER A 86 20.18 0.99 -22.88
N LYS A 87 20.79 1.91 -23.65
CA LYS A 87 20.98 3.33 -23.27
C LYS A 87 19.70 4.01 -22.78
N ILE A 88 18.60 3.81 -23.49
CA ILE A 88 17.31 4.44 -23.14
C ILE A 88 16.80 3.89 -21.80
N TYR A 89 16.86 2.57 -21.60
CA TYR A 89 16.42 1.91 -20.36
C TYR A 89 17.33 2.25 -19.18
N ALA A 90 18.65 2.23 -19.37
CA ALA A 90 19.63 2.59 -18.36
C ALA A 90 19.52 4.07 -17.96
N SER A 91 19.30 4.97 -18.92
CA SER A 91 19.13 6.41 -18.67
C SER A 91 17.79 6.72 -18.01
N ALA A 92 16.70 6.06 -18.41
CA ALA A 92 15.40 6.17 -17.76
C ALA A 92 15.46 5.65 -16.32
N ALA A 93 16.11 4.50 -16.10
CA ALA A 93 16.24 3.91 -14.78
C ALA A 93 17.18 4.74 -13.89
N ALA A 94 18.27 5.30 -14.42
CA ALA A 94 19.11 6.27 -13.71
C ALA A 94 18.33 7.55 -13.35
N GLY A 95 17.55 8.10 -14.28
CA GLY A 95 16.66 9.24 -14.02
C GLY A 95 15.63 8.95 -12.93
N ILE A 96 15.06 7.74 -12.90
CA ILE A 96 14.15 7.26 -11.86
C ILE A 96 14.86 7.13 -10.51
N VAL A 97 16.08 6.58 -10.45
CA VAL A 97 16.88 6.53 -9.20
C VAL A 97 17.17 7.93 -8.70
N THR A 98 17.59 8.81 -9.59
CA THR A 98 17.94 10.19 -9.26
C THR A 98 16.73 10.94 -8.72
N PHE A 99 15.56 10.77 -9.36
CA PHE A 99 14.29 11.29 -8.87
C PHE A 99 13.91 10.67 -7.51
N LEU A 100 14.02 9.35 -7.36
CA LEU A 100 13.70 8.67 -6.11
C LEU A 100 14.67 9.03 -4.98
N ALA A 101 15.97 9.17 -5.25
CA ALA A 101 16.97 9.63 -4.29
C ALA A 101 16.76 11.10 -3.90
N TRP A 102 16.34 11.94 -4.86
CA TRP A 102 15.91 13.31 -4.60
C TRP A 102 14.67 13.35 -3.70
N LEU A 103 13.66 12.52 -3.96
CA LEU A 103 12.49 12.36 -3.10
C LEU A 103 12.88 11.82 -1.72
N CYS A 104 13.71 10.77 -1.64
CA CYS A 104 14.04 10.07 -0.40
C CYS A 104 14.83 10.88 0.63
N LYS A 105 15.41 12.04 0.27
CA LYS A 105 16.29 12.79 1.17
C LYS A 105 15.92 14.27 1.32
N GLY A 106 14.66 14.54 1.67
CA GLY A 106 14.38 15.59 2.65
C GLY A 106 14.98 15.18 3.99
N GLY A 107 15.78 16.05 4.62
CA GLY A 107 16.47 15.76 5.89
C GLY A 107 15.49 15.44 7.02
N LYS A 108 16.02 15.00 8.19
CA LYS A 108 15.28 14.64 9.41
C LYS A 108 14.39 15.76 10.01
N SER A 109 14.15 16.86 9.30
CA SER A 109 13.35 17.99 9.77
C SER A 109 12.68 18.80 8.66
N ASP A 110 12.72 18.37 7.38
CA ASP A 110 12.18 19.18 6.27
C ASP A 110 11.35 18.37 5.26
N PHE A 111 10.50 17.47 5.78
CA PHE A 111 9.42 16.86 5.00
C PHE A 111 8.25 17.86 4.93
N ALA A 112 8.42 18.96 4.20
CA ALA A 112 7.34 19.91 3.99
C ALA A 112 6.13 19.16 3.40
N ARG A 113 4.97 19.27 4.07
CA ARG A 113 3.70 18.70 3.61
C ARG A 113 3.48 19.15 2.16
N ARG A 114 3.09 18.22 1.29
CA ARG A 114 2.84 18.44 -0.13
C ARG A 114 1.34 18.27 -0.39
N PRO A 115 0.50 19.26 -0.02
CA PRO A 115 -0.95 19.15 -0.22
C PRO A 115 -1.32 18.95 -1.70
N ALA A 116 -0.54 19.53 -2.63
CA ALA A 116 -0.71 19.29 -4.06
C ALA A 116 -0.53 17.81 -4.45
N LEU A 117 0.38 17.09 -3.81
CA LEU A 117 0.62 15.67 -4.06
C LEU A 117 -0.53 14.81 -3.52
N LEU A 118 -0.99 15.10 -2.30
CA LEU A 118 -2.18 14.44 -1.75
C LEU A 118 -3.41 14.69 -2.64
N ASN A 119 -3.65 15.94 -3.05
CA ASN A 119 -4.75 16.30 -3.95
C ASN A 119 -4.62 15.61 -5.31
N PHE A 120 -3.40 15.45 -5.81
CA PHE A 120 -3.14 14.73 -7.05
C PHE A 120 -3.53 13.24 -6.92
N PHE A 121 -3.13 12.57 -5.85
CA PHE A 121 -3.53 11.17 -5.60
C PHE A 121 -5.04 11.04 -5.41
N ASN A 122 -5.63 11.89 -4.57
CA ASN A 122 -7.07 11.90 -4.32
C ASN A 122 -7.92 12.06 -5.59
N ARG A 123 -7.41 12.83 -6.55
CA ARG A 123 -8.14 13.12 -7.78
C ARG A 123 -7.93 12.07 -8.85
N TYR A 124 -6.70 11.58 -9.02
CA TYR A 124 -6.32 10.84 -10.22
C TYR A 124 -5.90 9.39 -9.97
N ALA A 125 -5.57 8.97 -8.74
CA ALA A 125 -5.09 7.60 -8.54
C ALA A 125 -6.15 6.56 -8.97
N LYS A 126 -7.43 6.81 -8.69
CA LYS A 126 -8.54 5.95 -9.12
C LYS A 126 -8.67 5.80 -10.65
N ASP A 127 -8.19 6.78 -11.44
CA ASP A 127 -8.33 6.80 -12.90
C ASP A 127 -7.43 5.78 -13.60
N TYR A 128 -6.52 5.14 -12.86
CA TYR A 128 -5.64 4.10 -13.37
C TYR A 128 -6.39 2.80 -13.71
N TYR A 129 -7.30 2.39 -12.83
CA TYR A 129 -8.01 1.13 -12.90
C TYR A 129 -9.24 1.24 -13.79
N ALA A 130 -9.69 0.15 -14.40
CA ALA A 130 -10.91 0.10 -15.22
C ALA A 130 -12.10 0.66 -14.44
N GLN A 131 -12.22 0.27 -13.18
CA GLN A 131 -13.19 0.75 -12.21
C GLN A 131 -12.53 0.85 -10.83
N CYS A 132 -12.84 1.89 -10.05
CA CYS A 132 -12.31 2.05 -8.70
C CYS A 132 -13.31 2.82 -7.85
N GLU A 133 -13.99 2.12 -6.95
CA GLU A 133 -15.14 2.67 -6.22
C GLU A 133 -15.20 2.18 -4.77
N LEU A 134 -15.67 3.07 -3.90
CA LEU A 134 -16.02 2.80 -2.52
C LEU A 134 -17.54 2.58 -2.43
N ARG A 135 -17.96 1.46 -1.84
CA ARG A 135 -19.35 1.00 -1.75
C ARG A 135 -19.65 0.40 -0.37
N GLY A 136 -20.86 -0.12 -0.20
CA GLY A 136 -21.29 -0.85 0.98
C GLY A 136 -22.01 0.01 2.01
N LYS A 137 -21.93 -0.37 3.28
CA LYS A 137 -22.65 0.21 4.41
C LYS A 137 -21.96 1.47 4.96
N LEU A 138 -21.79 2.46 4.08
CA LEU A 138 -21.11 3.73 4.39
C LEU A 138 -21.83 4.57 5.47
N SER A 139 -23.13 4.36 5.67
CA SER A 139 -23.92 4.99 6.74
C SER A 139 -23.45 4.65 8.15
N ASP A 140 -22.82 3.49 8.33
CA ASP A 140 -22.44 2.99 9.65
C ASP A 140 -21.08 3.55 10.11
N VAL A 141 -20.32 4.14 9.19
CA VAL A 141 -18.99 4.71 9.44
C VAL A 141 -19.10 5.88 10.41
N GLN A 142 -18.36 5.79 11.52
CA GLN A 142 -18.32 6.83 12.56
C GLN A 142 -17.01 7.61 12.51
N LYS A 143 -17.04 8.86 13.00
CA LYS A 143 -15.86 9.73 13.06
C LYS A 143 -14.85 9.40 14.16
N GLN A 144 -15.21 8.48 15.06
CA GLN A 144 -14.37 8.06 16.20
C GLN A 144 -14.61 6.59 16.55
N LYS A 145 -13.64 5.99 17.24
CA LYS A 145 -13.67 4.60 17.71
C LYS A 145 -14.06 3.57 16.65
N SER A 146 -13.59 3.75 15.42
CA SER A 146 -13.78 2.83 14.31
C SER A 146 -12.46 2.19 13.91
N CYS A 147 -12.49 0.87 13.69
CA CYS A 147 -11.39 0.06 13.22
C CYS A 147 -11.78 -0.56 11.88
N PHE A 148 -11.11 -0.17 10.80
CA PHE A 148 -11.39 -0.67 9.45
C PHE A 148 -10.36 -1.76 9.09
N GLY A 149 -10.82 -3.01 9.01
CA GLY A 149 -9.98 -4.12 8.56
C GLY A 149 -10.15 -4.33 7.07
N PHE A 150 -9.16 -3.93 6.27
CA PHE A 150 -9.18 -4.09 4.81
C PHE A 150 -8.69 -5.49 4.41
N HIS A 151 -9.43 -6.12 3.52
CA HIS A 151 -9.19 -7.45 2.97
C HIS A 151 -9.48 -7.52 1.47
N PRO A 152 -8.76 -8.35 0.71
CA PRO A 152 -7.42 -8.81 1.05
C PRO A 152 -6.40 -7.66 0.93
N HIS A 153 -5.20 -7.84 1.46
CA HIS A 153 -4.07 -6.94 1.15
C HIS A 153 -3.67 -7.04 -0.33
N GLY A 154 -3.92 -8.18 -0.99
CA GLY A 154 -3.38 -8.45 -2.32
C GLY A 154 -1.86 -8.28 -2.33
N VAL A 155 -1.29 -7.92 -3.49
CA VAL A 155 0.15 -7.63 -3.59
C VAL A 155 0.48 -6.25 -3.00
N LEU A 156 -0.21 -5.18 -3.44
CA LEU A 156 0.07 -3.79 -3.04
C LEU A 156 -1.14 -3.03 -2.47
N SER A 157 -2.21 -3.72 -2.09
CA SER A 157 -3.38 -3.17 -1.38
C SER A 157 -3.99 -1.95 -2.06
N ALA A 158 -4.42 -2.13 -3.31
CA ALA A 158 -5.08 -1.10 -4.09
C ALA A 158 -6.34 -0.55 -3.40
N GLY A 159 -7.17 -1.39 -2.78
CA GLY A 159 -8.37 -0.99 -2.06
C GLY A 159 -8.07 -0.15 -0.82
N PHE A 160 -7.17 -0.63 0.04
CA PHE A 160 -6.72 0.12 1.23
C PHE A 160 -6.11 1.46 0.86
N THR A 161 -5.32 1.49 -0.21
CA THR A 161 -4.62 2.69 -0.61
C THR A 161 -5.54 3.68 -1.34
N ILE A 162 -6.22 3.24 -2.40
CA ILE A 162 -6.93 4.14 -3.31
C ILE A 162 -8.35 4.43 -2.83
N ASN A 163 -9.12 3.40 -2.46
CA ASN A 163 -10.48 3.57 -1.95
C ASN A 163 -10.54 3.92 -0.46
N GLY A 164 -9.44 3.73 0.26
CA GLY A 164 -9.28 4.17 1.63
C GLY A 164 -8.41 5.43 1.73
N CYS A 165 -7.11 5.25 1.83
CA CYS A 165 -6.12 6.27 2.17
C CYS A 165 -6.19 7.52 1.27
N TYR A 166 -6.40 7.39 -0.03
CA TYR A 166 -6.54 8.52 -0.96
C TYR A 166 -7.96 8.72 -1.50
N ASN A 167 -9.00 8.36 -0.72
CA ASN A 167 -10.38 8.58 -1.10
C ASN A 167 -11.01 9.71 -0.26
N PRO A 168 -11.28 10.90 -0.85
CA PRO A 168 -11.89 12.01 -0.11
C PRO A 168 -13.26 11.70 0.50
N GLU A 169 -14.05 10.83 -0.13
CA GLU A 169 -15.35 10.41 0.40
C GLU A 169 -15.18 9.55 1.66
N PHE A 170 -14.20 8.64 1.67
CA PHE A 170 -13.88 7.85 2.86
C PHE A 170 -13.52 8.75 4.04
N HIS A 171 -12.63 9.72 3.83
CA HIS A 171 -12.23 10.67 4.88
C HIS A 171 -13.36 11.61 5.29
N ARG A 172 -14.25 12.01 4.37
CA ARG A 172 -15.45 12.79 4.70
C ARG A 172 -16.37 12.05 5.67
N LEU A 173 -16.52 10.73 5.50
CA LEU A 173 -17.35 9.87 6.34
C LEU A 173 -16.65 9.55 7.67
N ALA A 174 -15.40 9.09 7.60
CA ALA A 174 -14.65 8.59 8.75
C ALA A 174 -13.93 9.68 9.56
N GLY A 175 -13.86 10.92 9.07
CA GLY A 175 -13.05 11.97 9.70
C GLY A 175 -11.56 11.60 9.71
N LYS A 176 -10.87 11.89 10.81
CA LYS A 176 -9.45 11.56 10.96
C LYS A 176 -9.25 10.04 11.03
N VAL A 177 -8.44 9.48 10.13
CA VAL A 177 -8.09 8.05 10.12
C VAL A 177 -6.58 7.87 10.13
N ASN A 178 -6.11 7.02 11.04
CA ASN A 178 -4.73 6.58 11.10
C ASN A 178 -4.56 5.27 10.31
N TRP A 179 -3.88 5.36 9.17
CA TRP A 179 -3.63 4.26 8.25
C TRP A 179 -2.38 3.50 8.67
N LEU A 180 -2.55 2.29 9.19
CA LEU A 180 -1.48 1.49 9.74
C LEU A 180 -0.87 0.59 8.67
N CYS A 181 0.43 0.77 8.43
CA CYS A 181 1.21 0.00 7.45
C CYS A 181 2.36 -0.75 8.14
N ASP A 182 3.00 -1.68 7.43
CA ASP A 182 4.10 -2.45 7.99
C ASP A 182 5.25 -1.56 8.51
N HIS A 183 5.81 -1.93 9.67
CA HIS A 183 6.87 -1.16 10.34
C HIS A 183 8.16 -1.11 9.50
N ASN A 184 8.57 -2.23 8.90
CA ASN A 184 9.77 -2.27 8.07
C ASN A 184 9.57 -1.44 6.80
N LEU A 185 8.39 -1.53 6.17
CA LEU A 185 8.04 -0.68 5.03
C LEU A 185 8.07 0.80 5.43
N ARG A 186 7.51 1.17 6.59
CA ARG A 186 7.47 2.57 7.03
C ARG A 186 8.83 3.16 7.38
N TYR A 187 9.72 2.39 8.01
CA TYR A 187 10.95 2.92 8.60
C TYR A 187 12.24 2.47 7.92
N LYS A 188 12.25 1.33 7.22
CA LYS A 188 13.41 0.81 6.47
C LYS A 188 13.37 1.15 4.99
N ASN A 189 12.24 1.62 4.45
CA ASN A 189 12.15 2.16 3.09
C ASN A 189 12.06 3.71 3.13
N PRO A 190 13.16 4.43 2.84
CA PRO A 190 13.18 5.89 2.81
C PRO A 190 12.16 6.51 1.84
N GLY A 191 11.89 5.87 0.70
CA GLY A 191 10.95 6.39 -0.30
C GLY A 191 9.51 6.28 0.17
N PHE A 192 9.16 5.14 0.76
CA PHE A 192 7.86 4.97 1.41
C PHE A 192 7.68 5.98 2.55
N ARG A 193 8.69 6.10 3.43
CA ARG A 193 8.71 7.05 4.53
C ARG A 193 8.45 8.48 4.06
N TRP A 194 9.24 8.94 3.09
CA TRP A 194 9.11 10.29 2.54
C TRP A 194 7.70 10.54 2.01
N LYS A 195 7.16 9.60 1.22
CA LYS A 195 5.82 9.72 0.65
C LYS A 195 4.76 9.86 1.75
N CYS A 196 4.82 9.00 2.77
CA CYS A 196 3.90 9.06 3.91
C CYS A 196 3.97 10.40 4.65
N ASP A 197 5.17 10.94 4.84
CA ASP A 197 5.37 12.24 5.49
C ASP A 197 4.92 13.40 4.60
N ALA A 198 5.10 13.29 3.28
CA ALA A 198 4.71 14.31 2.30
C ALA A 198 3.18 14.45 2.17
N VAL A 199 2.42 13.36 2.30
CA VAL A 199 0.94 13.39 2.19
C VAL A 199 0.23 13.55 3.54
N LYS A 200 0.99 13.66 4.63
CA LYS A 200 0.44 13.78 5.99
C LYS A 200 -0.34 15.08 6.17
N THR A 201 -1.55 14.96 6.72
CA THR A 201 -2.37 16.07 7.21
C THR A 201 -2.79 15.79 8.65
N GLU A 202 -3.62 16.66 9.24
CA GLU A 202 -4.19 16.40 10.57
C GLU A 202 -5.22 15.25 10.53
N GLU A 203 -5.92 15.11 9.41
CA GLU A 203 -6.98 14.10 9.20
C GLU A 203 -6.45 12.82 8.53
N HIS A 204 -5.31 12.90 7.85
CA HIS A 204 -4.69 11.79 7.14
C HIS A 204 -3.29 11.53 7.70
N VAL A 205 -3.13 10.42 8.42
CA VAL A 205 -1.83 10.00 8.96
C VAL A 205 -1.54 8.56 8.57
N ILE A 206 -0.34 8.29 8.05
CA ILE A 206 0.16 6.93 7.79
C ILE A 206 1.23 6.60 8.83
N GLU A 207 0.92 5.64 9.70
CA GLU A 207 1.78 5.22 10.81
C GLU A 207 2.14 3.72 10.72
N ALA A 208 3.06 3.27 11.56
CA ALA A 208 3.43 1.86 11.63
C ALA A 208 2.40 1.04 12.43
N ALA A 209 2.13 -0.17 11.95
CA ALA A 209 1.30 -1.17 12.59
C ALA A 209 2.08 -1.89 13.70
N ASP A 210 2.41 -1.16 14.76
CA ASP A 210 3.03 -1.72 15.97
C ASP A 210 2.13 -1.56 17.19
N LYS A 211 2.37 -2.39 18.21
CA LYS A 211 1.55 -2.43 19.44
C LYS A 211 1.48 -1.07 20.12
N LYS A 212 2.58 -0.31 20.18
CA LYS A 212 2.63 0.98 20.88
C LYS A 212 1.75 2.01 20.16
N THR A 213 1.86 2.08 18.84
CA THR A 213 1.02 2.95 17.99
C THR A 213 -0.46 2.56 18.13
N PHE A 214 -0.77 1.26 18.04
CA PHE A 214 -2.14 0.76 18.17
C PHE A 214 -2.79 1.15 19.49
N LEU A 215 -2.12 0.90 20.62
CA LEU A 215 -2.63 1.21 21.96
C LEU A 215 -2.79 2.72 22.18
N ARG A 216 -1.82 3.53 21.72
CA ARG A 216 -1.89 5.00 21.82
C ARG A 216 -3.11 5.55 21.09
N LEU A 217 -3.29 5.16 19.83
CA LEU A 217 -4.41 5.64 19.00
C LEU A 217 -5.74 5.17 19.57
N MET A 218 -5.80 3.91 20.03
CA MET A 218 -7.03 3.36 20.57
C MET A 218 -7.47 4.02 21.86
N ALA A 219 -6.53 4.29 22.77
CA ALA A 219 -6.77 5.00 24.02
C ALA A 219 -7.35 6.40 23.78
N ASN A 220 -6.91 7.07 22.70
CA ASN A 220 -7.41 8.38 22.30
C ASN A 220 -8.77 8.35 21.57
N GLY A 221 -9.33 7.17 21.31
CA GLY A 221 -10.58 7.05 20.56
C GLY A 221 -10.46 7.34 19.05
N GLU A 222 -9.24 7.37 18.52
CA GLU A 222 -8.99 7.70 17.12
C GLU A 222 -9.36 6.55 16.17
N ASN A 223 -9.87 6.88 14.98
CA ASN A 223 -10.10 5.85 13.98
C ASN A 223 -8.79 5.30 13.46
N ILE A 224 -8.79 4.00 13.20
CA ILE A 224 -7.66 3.28 12.66
C ILE A 224 -8.08 2.42 11.47
N SER A 225 -7.17 2.24 10.53
CA SER A 225 -7.34 1.34 9.40
C SER A 225 -6.11 0.45 9.29
N LEU A 226 -6.31 -0.84 9.05
CA LEU A 226 -5.22 -1.82 8.96
C LEU A 226 -5.51 -2.90 7.91
N LEU A 227 -4.46 -3.66 7.60
CA LEU A 227 -4.49 -4.83 6.73
C LEU A 227 -4.14 -6.07 7.56
N PRO A 228 -5.12 -6.80 8.13
CA PRO A 228 -4.82 -7.89 9.07
C PRO A 228 -3.93 -9.00 8.50
N GLY A 229 -4.03 -9.28 7.20
CA GLY A 229 -3.21 -10.29 6.52
C GLY A 229 -1.78 -9.84 6.18
N GLY A 230 -1.55 -8.53 6.03
CA GLY A 230 -0.23 -7.95 5.78
C GLY A 230 0.53 -8.64 4.63
N PHE A 231 1.84 -8.87 4.80
CA PHE A 231 2.67 -9.53 3.79
C PHE A 231 2.26 -10.97 3.49
N GLN A 232 1.59 -11.66 4.41
CA GLN A 232 1.17 -13.04 4.16
C GLN A 232 0.07 -13.11 3.11
N ASP A 233 -0.80 -12.11 3.01
CA ASP A 233 -1.76 -11.99 1.90
C ASP A 233 -1.04 -11.85 0.56
N ALA A 234 0.00 -11.02 0.49
CA ALA A 234 0.81 -10.86 -0.72
C ALA A 234 1.52 -12.17 -1.14
N VAL A 235 1.93 -12.99 -0.17
CA VAL A 235 2.54 -14.31 -0.41
C VAL A 235 1.49 -15.35 -0.79
N ALA A 236 0.30 -15.27 -0.20
CA ALA A 236 -0.84 -16.16 -0.46
C ALA A 236 -1.55 -15.87 -1.78
N HIS A 237 -1.39 -14.65 -2.30
CA HIS A 237 -1.96 -14.16 -3.54
C HIS A 237 -1.77 -15.14 -4.71
N VAL A 238 -2.86 -15.43 -5.39
CA VAL A 238 -2.88 -16.18 -6.65
C VAL A 238 -3.81 -15.43 -7.59
N TYR A 239 -3.38 -15.22 -8.82
CA TYR A 239 -4.17 -14.50 -9.82
C TYR A 239 -5.58 -15.11 -9.95
N GLY A 240 -6.60 -14.25 -9.87
CA GLY A 240 -8.00 -14.63 -10.01
C GLY A 240 -8.58 -15.46 -8.85
N LYS A 241 -7.85 -15.62 -7.73
CA LYS A 241 -8.36 -16.28 -6.53
C LYS A 241 -8.50 -15.31 -5.37
N GLU A 242 -9.68 -15.33 -4.76
CA GLU A 242 -10.02 -14.51 -3.60
C GLU A 242 -9.50 -15.19 -2.33
N CYS A 243 -8.48 -14.60 -1.70
CA CYS A 243 -7.83 -15.18 -0.52
C CYS A 243 -7.35 -14.10 0.44
N THR A 244 -7.56 -14.30 1.74
CA THR A 244 -7.02 -13.45 2.81
C THR A 244 -6.56 -14.29 4.00
N VAL A 245 -5.47 -13.89 4.62
CA VAL A 245 -4.84 -14.51 5.78
C VAL A 245 -5.36 -13.83 7.03
N LEU A 246 -6.28 -14.49 7.72
CA LEU A 246 -6.99 -13.91 8.86
C LEU A 246 -7.21 -14.91 9.98
N LYS A 247 -7.24 -16.23 9.73
CA LYS A 247 -7.62 -17.24 10.75
C LYS A 247 -6.84 -17.12 12.07
N ARG A 248 -5.55 -16.75 11.99
CA ARG A 248 -4.65 -16.61 13.14
C ARG A 248 -4.41 -15.16 13.57
N ARG A 249 -4.97 -14.16 12.87
CA ARG A 249 -4.69 -12.73 13.05
C ARG A 249 -5.62 -12.07 14.06
N LYS A 250 -5.70 -12.62 15.26
CA LYS A 250 -6.67 -12.20 16.30
C LYS A 250 -6.29 -10.92 17.08
N GLY A 251 -5.06 -10.43 16.90
CA GLY A 251 -4.51 -9.35 17.72
C GLY A 251 -5.28 -8.03 17.66
N PHE A 252 -5.77 -7.65 16.49
CA PHE A 252 -6.53 -6.40 16.34
C PHE A 252 -7.89 -6.47 17.05
N ILE A 253 -8.57 -7.62 17.02
CA ILE A 253 -9.82 -7.84 17.77
C ILE A 253 -9.59 -7.74 19.27
N LYS A 254 -8.50 -8.34 19.78
CA LYS A 254 -8.13 -8.21 21.20
C LYS A 254 -8.09 -6.74 21.63
N TYR A 255 -7.36 -5.92 20.91
CA TYR A 255 -7.24 -4.50 21.24
C TYR A 255 -8.56 -3.75 21.02
N CYS A 256 -9.35 -4.07 19.99
CA CYS A 256 -10.67 -3.47 19.81
C CYS A 256 -11.61 -3.75 21.00
N LEU A 257 -11.56 -4.94 21.58
CA LEU A 257 -12.28 -5.28 22.81
C LEU A 257 -11.80 -4.43 23.99
N GLN A 258 -10.49 -4.23 24.16
CA GLN A 258 -9.95 -3.45 25.28
C GLN A 258 -10.47 -2.01 25.34
N TYR A 259 -10.76 -1.41 24.19
CA TYR A 259 -11.18 -0.01 24.10
C TYR A 259 -12.63 0.20 23.65
N GLY A 260 -13.36 -0.87 23.33
CA GLY A 260 -14.76 -0.82 22.86
C GLY A 260 -14.88 -0.13 21.50
N TYR A 261 -14.35 -0.76 20.46
CA TYR A 261 -14.33 -0.23 19.09
C TYR A 261 -15.45 -0.80 18.21
N ARG A 262 -15.84 -0.02 17.21
CA ARG A 262 -16.63 -0.49 16.07
C ARG A 262 -15.70 -1.05 15.02
N VAL A 263 -15.79 -2.35 14.75
CA VAL A 263 -14.91 -3.02 13.78
C VAL A 263 -15.67 -3.22 12.49
N HIS A 264 -15.21 -2.59 11.41
CA HIS A 264 -15.76 -2.72 10.08
C HIS A 264 -14.96 -3.73 9.26
N PRO A 265 -15.55 -4.85 8.81
CA PRO A 265 -14.94 -5.67 7.78
C PRO A 265 -15.03 -4.93 6.45
N VAL A 266 -13.89 -4.70 5.79
CA VAL A 266 -13.83 -4.01 4.50
C VAL A 266 -13.27 -4.98 3.47
N TYR A 267 -14.05 -5.31 2.44
CA TYR A 267 -13.62 -6.25 1.39
C TYR A 267 -13.40 -5.52 0.07
N THR A 268 -12.30 -5.81 -0.63
CA THR A 268 -12.00 -5.25 -1.95
C THR A 268 -11.95 -6.34 -3.01
N PHE A 269 -12.90 -6.31 -3.93
CA PHE A 269 -12.89 -7.16 -5.12
C PHE A 269 -11.89 -6.65 -6.16
N GLY A 270 -11.32 -7.60 -6.91
CA GLY A 270 -10.39 -7.40 -8.01
C GLY A 270 -8.94 -7.09 -7.61
N GLU A 271 -8.62 -7.06 -6.31
CA GLU A 271 -7.23 -7.19 -5.83
C GLU A 271 -6.57 -8.42 -6.45
N SER A 272 -7.29 -9.55 -6.55
CA SER A 272 -6.84 -10.81 -7.16
C SER A 272 -6.44 -10.70 -8.65
N GLU A 273 -6.92 -9.67 -9.34
CA GLU A 273 -6.68 -9.43 -10.77
C GLU A 273 -5.54 -8.42 -11.03
N THR A 274 -5.03 -7.75 -9.99
CA THR A 274 -4.01 -6.69 -10.13
C THR A 274 -2.64 -7.21 -10.55
N TYR A 275 -2.28 -8.41 -10.12
CA TYR A 275 -0.96 -9.00 -10.33
C TYR A 275 -1.06 -10.52 -10.50
N HIS A 276 -0.28 -11.07 -11.42
CA HIS A 276 0.11 -12.47 -11.32
C HIS A 276 1.17 -12.60 -10.22
N ALA A 277 1.10 -13.66 -9.42
CA ALA A 277 2.10 -13.96 -8.40
C ALA A 277 2.64 -15.37 -8.57
N PHE A 278 3.92 -15.53 -8.29
CA PHE A 278 4.58 -16.82 -8.27
C PHE A 278 4.04 -17.66 -7.10
N SER A 279 3.46 -18.81 -7.42
CA SER A 279 2.83 -19.72 -6.44
C SER A 279 3.80 -20.78 -5.91
N GLY A 280 4.94 -21.01 -6.55
CA GLY A 280 5.93 -22.01 -6.14
C GLY A 280 6.50 -21.76 -4.74
N LEU A 281 6.95 -22.82 -4.07
CA LEU A 281 7.55 -22.78 -2.72
C LEU A 281 6.70 -22.03 -1.67
N LYS A 282 5.36 -22.00 -1.82
CA LYS A 282 4.44 -21.22 -0.96
C LYS A 282 4.70 -21.44 0.53
N ARG A 283 4.87 -22.70 0.98
CA ARG A 283 5.14 -23.01 2.40
C ARG A 283 6.41 -22.35 2.92
N LEU A 284 7.51 -22.40 2.14
CA LEU A 284 8.77 -21.76 2.51
C LEU A 284 8.63 -20.23 2.55
N ARG A 285 8.00 -19.64 1.52
CA ARG A 285 7.76 -18.19 1.45
C ARG A 285 6.88 -17.69 2.58
N MET A 286 5.83 -18.45 2.94
CA MET A 286 4.96 -18.15 4.10
C MET A 286 5.77 -18.16 5.40
N LYS A 287 6.58 -19.20 5.63
CA LYS A 287 7.43 -19.30 6.84
C LYS A 287 8.44 -18.15 6.95
N ILE A 288 9.04 -17.73 5.83
CA ILE A 288 9.95 -16.56 5.81
C ILE A 288 9.17 -15.26 6.06
N SER A 289 7.97 -15.12 5.51
CA SER A 289 7.14 -13.93 5.69
C SER A 289 6.64 -13.72 7.12
N GLU A 290 6.59 -14.77 7.95
CA GLU A 290 6.36 -14.65 9.40
C GLU A 290 7.42 -13.77 10.09
N GLN A 291 8.60 -13.63 9.49
CA GLN A 291 9.70 -12.79 9.97
C GLN A 291 9.66 -11.36 9.37
N ASN A 292 8.53 -10.93 8.80
CA ASN A 292 8.33 -9.63 8.14
C ASN A 292 9.26 -9.38 6.94
N VAL A 293 9.58 -10.45 6.20
CA VAL A 293 10.32 -10.40 4.94
C VAL A 293 9.34 -10.60 3.78
N PRO A 294 9.19 -9.63 2.86
CA PRO A 294 8.26 -9.75 1.74
C PRO A 294 8.78 -10.74 0.70
N MET A 295 8.26 -11.97 0.70
CA MET A 295 8.58 -13.03 -0.26
C MET A 295 7.50 -13.16 -1.36
N ALA A 296 7.01 -12.04 -1.85
CA ALA A 296 6.08 -11.97 -2.97
C ALA A 296 6.85 -11.66 -4.25
N ALA A 297 6.83 -12.59 -5.21
CA ALA A 297 7.30 -12.35 -6.57
C ALA A 297 6.07 -12.22 -7.47
N PHE A 298 5.94 -11.08 -8.14
CA PHE A 298 4.73 -10.73 -8.86
C PHE A 298 5.03 -10.03 -10.19
N PHE A 299 4.02 -10.05 -11.07
CA PHE A 299 4.04 -9.47 -12.40
C PHE A 299 2.67 -8.87 -12.71
N GLY A 300 2.60 -7.55 -12.81
CA GLY A 300 1.38 -6.80 -13.09
C GLY A 300 1.27 -6.45 -14.57
N TRP A 301 1.40 -5.15 -14.90
CA TRP A 301 1.19 -4.63 -16.25
C TRP A 301 2.34 -5.01 -17.20
N PRO A 302 2.08 -5.58 -18.39
CA PRO A 302 3.14 -6.09 -19.27
C PRO A 302 4.21 -5.07 -19.67
N TRP A 303 3.85 -3.80 -19.82
CA TRP A 303 4.77 -2.72 -20.17
C TRP A 303 5.62 -2.25 -18.99
N ILE A 304 5.07 -2.32 -17.78
CA ILE A 304 5.73 -1.89 -16.54
C ILE A 304 5.39 -2.91 -15.44
N PRO A 305 6.14 -4.03 -15.35
CA PRO A 305 5.75 -5.21 -14.57
C PRO A 305 5.46 -5.01 -13.08
N PHE A 306 6.01 -3.94 -12.49
CA PHE A 306 5.76 -3.62 -11.08
C PHE A 306 4.43 -2.86 -10.85
N LEU A 307 3.86 -2.23 -11.88
CA LEU A 307 2.55 -1.58 -11.80
C LEU A 307 1.41 -2.61 -11.85
N PRO A 308 0.26 -2.36 -11.20
CA PRO A 308 -0.87 -3.26 -11.26
C PRO A 308 -1.47 -3.30 -12.67
N ARG A 309 -2.27 -4.30 -12.98
CA ARG A 309 -2.98 -4.34 -14.28
C ARG A 309 -4.06 -3.25 -14.31
N PRO A 310 -4.03 -2.31 -15.28
CA PRO A 310 -5.01 -1.23 -15.33
C PRO A 310 -6.42 -1.72 -15.69
N GLU A 311 -6.54 -2.92 -16.27
CA GLU A 311 -7.84 -3.54 -16.57
C GLU A 311 -8.56 -4.04 -15.31
N SER A 312 -7.87 -4.14 -14.17
CA SER A 312 -8.45 -4.58 -12.91
C SER A 312 -9.50 -3.60 -12.39
N ARG A 313 -10.47 -4.13 -11.65
CA ARG A 313 -11.52 -3.36 -10.98
C ARG A 313 -11.25 -3.37 -9.49
N ILE A 314 -11.22 -2.22 -8.83
CA ILE A 314 -10.96 -2.10 -7.39
C ILE A 314 -12.26 -1.64 -6.72
N LEU A 315 -13.10 -2.60 -6.34
CA LEU A 315 -14.40 -2.34 -5.73
C LEU A 315 -14.33 -2.65 -4.24
N THR A 316 -14.28 -1.61 -3.41
CA THR A 316 -14.13 -1.74 -1.96
C THR A 316 -15.47 -1.55 -1.27
N TYR A 317 -15.93 -2.58 -0.57
CA TYR A 317 -17.17 -2.61 0.19
C TYR A 317 -16.88 -2.51 1.69
N VAL A 318 -17.38 -1.46 2.32
CA VAL A 318 -17.40 -1.35 3.79
C VAL A 318 -18.58 -2.14 4.32
N GLY A 319 -18.35 -3.12 5.18
CA GLY A 319 -19.39 -3.90 5.82
C GLY A 319 -20.03 -3.21 7.03
N PRO A 320 -21.16 -3.76 7.52
CA PRO A 320 -21.77 -3.33 8.77
C PRO A 320 -20.79 -3.41 9.94
N ALA A 321 -20.86 -2.43 10.84
CA ALA A 321 -19.96 -2.38 11.99
C ALA A 321 -20.30 -3.47 13.02
N LEU A 322 -19.30 -4.22 13.47
CA LEU A 322 -19.41 -5.01 14.69
C LEU A 322 -19.11 -4.08 15.87
N VAL A 323 -20.11 -3.85 16.72
CA VAL A 323 -19.93 -3.05 17.94
C VAL A 323 -19.39 -3.96 19.03
N LEU A 324 -18.10 -3.86 19.33
CA LEU A 324 -17.47 -4.71 20.34
C LEU A 324 -17.70 -4.13 21.75
N PRO A 325 -17.98 -4.97 22.77
CA PRO A 325 -18.00 -4.54 24.15
C PRO A 325 -16.61 -4.10 24.59
N LYS A 326 -16.55 -3.20 25.57
CA LYS A 326 -15.29 -2.85 26.22
C LYS A 326 -14.97 -3.87 27.31
N ILE A 327 -13.88 -4.62 27.16
CA ILE A 327 -13.39 -5.62 28.11
C ILE A 327 -11.91 -5.36 28.35
N GLU A 328 -11.51 -4.91 29.54
CA GLU A 328 -10.15 -4.46 29.83
C GLU A 328 -9.10 -5.58 29.64
N GLU A 329 -9.41 -6.78 30.11
CA GLU A 329 -8.57 -7.97 29.99
C GLU A 329 -9.34 -9.11 29.29
N PRO A 330 -9.50 -9.05 27.95
CA PRO A 330 -10.29 -10.04 27.25
C PRO A 330 -9.57 -11.39 27.24
N THR A 331 -10.29 -12.45 27.58
CA THR A 331 -9.84 -13.83 27.56
C THR A 331 -9.57 -14.31 26.14
N LYS A 332 -8.84 -15.42 25.98
CA LYS A 332 -8.55 -15.97 24.65
C LYS A 332 -9.83 -16.44 23.94
N GLU A 333 -10.80 -16.89 24.73
CA GLU A 333 -12.09 -17.41 24.32
C GLU A 333 -12.97 -16.27 23.80
N GLU A 334 -13.05 -15.15 24.52
CA GLU A 334 -13.77 -13.95 24.06
C GLU A 334 -13.16 -13.39 22.78
N VAL A 335 -11.82 -13.29 22.71
CA VAL A 335 -11.13 -12.86 21.49
C VAL A 335 -11.43 -13.81 20.33
N ALA A 336 -11.44 -15.12 20.57
CA ALA A 336 -11.74 -16.11 19.54
C ALA A 336 -13.20 -16.02 19.07
N HIS A 337 -14.15 -15.79 19.99
CA HIS A 337 -15.56 -15.59 19.68
C HIS A 337 -15.77 -14.37 18.77
N TRP A 338 -15.32 -13.19 19.20
CA TRP A 338 -15.49 -11.95 18.42
C TRP A 338 -14.71 -11.95 17.10
N HIS A 339 -13.56 -12.62 17.06
CA HIS A 339 -12.85 -12.84 15.80
C HIS A 339 -13.61 -13.79 14.86
N GLY A 340 -14.31 -14.79 15.41
CA GLY A 340 -15.23 -15.65 14.66
C GLY A 340 -16.38 -14.85 14.05
N GLU A 341 -17.01 -13.97 14.84
CA GLU A 341 -18.06 -13.07 14.34
C GLU A 341 -17.54 -12.10 13.28
N TYR A 342 -16.33 -11.56 13.45
CA TYR A 342 -15.69 -10.74 12.44
C TYR A 342 -15.47 -11.49 11.12
N MET A 343 -14.96 -12.73 11.17
CA MET A 343 -14.79 -13.57 9.97
C MET A 343 -16.13 -13.86 9.28
N LYS A 344 -17.19 -14.17 10.05
CA LYS A 344 -18.53 -14.37 9.49
C LYS A 344 -19.03 -13.11 8.79
N ALA A 345 -18.86 -11.95 9.40
CA ALA A 345 -19.27 -10.67 8.82
C ALA A 345 -18.47 -10.34 7.54
N LEU A 346 -17.15 -10.60 7.54
CA LEU A 346 -16.33 -10.44 6.34
C LEU A 346 -16.79 -11.36 5.19
N THR A 347 -17.05 -12.63 5.49
CA THR A 347 -17.62 -13.59 4.52
C THR A 347 -18.99 -13.12 4.03
N ALA A 348 -19.83 -12.56 4.90
CA ALA A 348 -21.13 -12.03 4.49
C ALA A 348 -20.99 -10.84 3.52
N VAL A 349 -20.05 -9.91 3.77
CA VAL A 349 -19.74 -8.82 2.83
C VAL A 349 -19.28 -9.37 1.48
N PHE A 350 -18.44 -10.40 1.48
CA PHE A 350 -18.02 -11.06 0.25
C PHE A 350 -19.21 -11.70 -0.49
N GLU A 351 -19.95 -12.59 0.15
CA GLU A 351 -21.02 -13.36 -0.48
C GLU A 351 -22.15 -12.48 -1.02
N GLN A 352 -22.54 -11.42 -0.30
CA GLN A 352 -23.60 -10.51 -0.71
C GLN A 352 -23.24 -9.68 -1.94
N ASN A 353 -21.96 -9.34 -2.10
CA ASN A 353 -21.53 -8.38 -3.12
C ASN A 353 -20.78 -9.02 -4.30
N LYS A 354 -20.40 -10.31 -4.22
CA LYS A 354 -19.59 -10.96 -5.26
C LYS A 354 -20.25 -10.99 -6.63
N ALA A 355 -21.57 -11.15 -6.71
CA ALA A 355 -22.30 -11.16 -7.98
C ALA A 355 -22.28 -9.77 -8.63
N GLU A 356 -22.64 -8.72 -7.88
CA GLU A 356 -22.62 -7.33 -8.34
C GLU A 356 -21.21 -6.86 -8.72
N ALA A 357 -20.20 -7.28 -7.95
CA ALA A 357 -18.80 -7.00 -8.24
C ALA A 357 -18.27 -7.73 -9.50
N GLY A 358 -19.06 -8.64 -10.09
CA GLY A 358 -18.70 -9.42 -11.27
C GLY A 358 -17.78 -10.61 -10.98
N PHE A 359 -17.93 -11.22 -9.80
CA PHE A 359 -17.26 -12.43 -9.33
C PHE A 359 -18.28 -13.50 -8.85
N PRO A 360 -19.34 -13.83 -9.61
CA PRO A 360 -20.45 -14.66 -9.12
C PRO A 360 -20.04 -16.08 -8.70
N ALA A 361 -19.06 -16.66 -9.39
CA ALA A 361 -18.54 -18.01 -9.11
C ALA A 361 -17.35 -18.02 -8.13
N ALA A 362 -16.91 -16.86 -7.64
CA ALA A 362 -15.78 -16.80 -6.72
C ALA A 362 -16.15 -17.32 -5.33
N SER A 363 -15.14 -17.87 -4.66
CA SER A 363 -15.19 -18.31 -3.26
C SER A 363 -14.04 -17.66 -2.51
N LEU A 364 -14.29 -17.15 -1.30
CA LEU A 364 -13.28 -16.54 -0.45
C LEU A 364 -12.56 -17.61 0.40
N ASP A 365 -11.26 -17.77 0.19
CA ASP A 365 -10.40 -18.60 1.07
C ASP A 365 -9.81 -17.75 2.19
N ILE A 366 -10.34 -17.94 3.41
CA ILE A 366 -9.78 -17.34 4.63
C ILE A 366 -8.75 -18.30 5.21
N CYS A 367 -7.46 -17.97 5.17
CA CYS A 367 -6.37 -18.84 5.61
C CYS A 367 -5.70 -18.44 6.94
#